data_AF-A0A928DZN7-F1
#
_entry.id   AF-A0A928DZN7-F1
#
_cell.length_a   1.000
_cell.length_b   1.000
_cell.length_c   1.000
_cell.angle_alpha   90.00
_cell.angle_beta   90.00
_cell.angle_gamma   90.00
#
_symmetry.space_group_name_H-M   'P 1'
#
loop_
_entity.id
_entity.type
_entity.pdbx_description
1 polymer ?
#
loop_
_entity_poly.entity_id
_entity_poly.type
_entity_poly.pdbx_seq_one_letter_code
_entity_poly.pdbx_strand_id
1 'polypeptide(L)'
;MAKKGSKYARKHNIIETKKKKDLFEDEAFYEVIYDDHSFLDVFNDLPLPEQIKAYQVLKKLAETSTNKVSRAEKKLILISRDKLDSINESAGLKKEDLLRNPLSTDEHHIIRMDCYGSIDKRPTHQLSTYYKDILKNPLDKKLPVKAYNLEQSPMWKVFRQFENFRKIEPQIKKILSDNKINPEILKVMGVKDFSDMIYRAFRKSDEIKVSFVDKDSDRNAFVKELATKNYDAIFDILHSQGHDNRYIHSLLNAMKMYGVTDASHIIITETHFTEKVLADLKKAKIATEDYNVGDKIEQDLVEYLFRNDQGMLIAARDENGERLKGGRFPSFEVHHKIAVSESGKLLCLPKVNYRSNFLLVESNIHQIVLHGYDKLVVQAGKEAYRCRMEFIDDHLAFMAGFTPDKQLSVNWSNYQEFVRREKEDEKHLVTYEDCLNDLKENRVNYLRNATSSVEYDADIIAKNLRDKYASGKVNKAAKAQKVKKAYLKKLKGRDI
;
A
#
# COMPACT_ATOMS: atom_id res chain seq x y z
N MET A 1 41.58 20.10 -58.67
CA MET A 1 42.25 19.80 -57.37
C MET A 1 41.31 18.95 -56.51
N ALA A 2 41.52 17.63 -56.49
CA ALA A 2 40.73 16.69 -55.69
C ALA A 2 41.12 16.77 -54.21
N LYS A 3 40.22 17.24 -53.34
CA LYS A 3 40.38 17.07 -51.88
C LYS A 3 39.91 15.66 -51.51
N LYS A 4 40.90 14.78 -51.34
CA LYS A 4 40.78 13.41 -50.85
C LYS A 4 39.88 13.35 -49.60
N GLY A 5 38.77 12.64 -49.73
CA GLY A 5 38.00 12.17 -48.58
C GLY A 5 38.87 11.26 -47.72
N SER A 6 39.09 11.66 -46.46
CA SER A 6 39.85 10.88 -45.52
C SER A 6 39.07 9.62 -45.13
N LYS A 7 39.47 8.50 -45.73
CA LYS A 7 39.07 7.12 -45.39
C LYS A 7 39.33 6.78 -43.90
N TYR A 8 40.08 7.62 -43.17
CA TYR A 8 40.38 7.48 -41.74
C TYR A 8 39.26 8.00 -40.81
N ALA A 9 38.44 8.98 -41.23
CA ALA A 9 37.39 9.53 -40.37
C ALA A 9 36.16 8.59 -40.23
N ARG A 10 35.86 7.78 -41.26
CA ARG A 10 34.82 6.75 -41.19
C ARG A 10 35.28 5.46 -40.50
N LYS A 11 36.58 5.15 -40.52
CA LYS A 11 37.12 4.00 -39.79
C LYS A 11 37.16 4.25 -38.28
N HIS A 12 37.50 5.44 -37.80
CA HIS A 12 37.55 5.69 -36.35
C HIS A 12 36.18 5.71 -35.65
N ASN A 13 35.12 6.22 -36.29
CA ASN A 13 33.77 6.18 -35.69
C ASN A 13 33.14 4.77 -35.67
N ILE A 14 33.51 3.90 -36.61
CA ILE A 14 33.08 2.49 -36.64
C ILE A 14 33.99 1.63 -35.74
N ILE A 15 35.26 1.98 -35.58
CA ILE A 15 36.22 1.27 -34.72
C ILE A 15 36.02 1.62 -33.23
N GLU A 16 35.54 2.81 -32.86
CA GLU A 16 35.14 3.08 -31.46
C GLU A 16 33.78 2.45 -31.08
N THR A 17 32.87 2.29 -32.04
CA THR A 17 31.64 1.48 -31.82
C THR A 17 31.94 -0.02 -31.82
N LYS A 18 32.90 -0.51 -32.62
CA LYS A 18 33.37 -1.90 -32.55
C LYS A 18 34.21 -2.19 -31.30
N LYS A 19 35.08 -1.28 -30.86
CA LYS A 19 35.84 -1.44 -29.60
C LYS A 19 34.98 -1.40 -28.34
N LYS A 20 33.75 -0.87 -28.42
CA LYS A 20 32.73 -1.04 -27.36
C LYS A 20 31.95 -2.35 -27.47
N LYS A 21 31.85 -2.95 -28.67
CA LYS A 21 31.35 -4.32 -28.86
C LYS A 21 32.34 -5.36 -28.31
N ASP A 22 33.64 -5.13 -28.46
CA ASP A 22 34.71 -6.04 -27.98
C ASP A 22 34.91 -6.03 -26.44
N LEU A 23 34.18 -5.20 -25.69
CA LEU A 23 34.22 -5.16 -24.22
C LEU A 23 32.99 -5.82 -23.56
N PHE A 24 31.97 -6.16 -24.36
CA PHE A 24 30.67 -6.65 -23.91
C PHE A 24 30.08 -7.61 -24.96
N GLU A 25 30.84 -8.66 -25.28
CA GLU A 25 30.34 -9.76 -26.11
C GLU A 25 29.09 -10.38 -25.43
N ASP A 26 28.05 -10.63 -26.22
CA ASP A 26 26.90 -11.52 -25.93
C ASP A 26 25.58 -10.99 -25.32
N GLU A 27 25.33 -9.68 -25.18
CA GLU A 27 24.02 -9.22 -24.69
C GLU A 27 23.11 -8.69 -25.83
N ALA A 28 22.14 -9.51 -26.25
CA ALA A 28 21.14 -9.19 -27.29
C ALA A 28 20.39 -7.87 -27.04
N PHE A 29 20.29 -7.41 -25.79
CA PHE A 29 19.64 -6.14 -25.47
C PHE A 29 20.38 -4.90 -26.00
N TYR A 30 21.67 -4.98 -26.35
CA TYR A 30 22.38 -3.85 -26.95
C TYR A 30 21.82 -3.46 -28.33
N GLU A 31 21.21 -4.42 -29.04
CA GLU A 31 20.52 -4.12 -30.29
C GLU A 31 19.33 -3.19 -30.05
N VAL A 32 18.60 -3.35 -28.93
CA VAL A 32 17.57 -2.39 -28.50
C VAL A 32 18.14 -0.98 -28.33
N ILE A 33 19.38 -0.85 -27.83
CA ILE A 33 20.01 0.45 -27.59
C ILE A 33 20.44 1.13 -28.90
N TYR A 34 21.01 0.37 -29.84
CA TYR A 34 21.73 0.93 -30.98
C TYR A 34 21.01 0.82 -32.34
N ASP A 35 19.99 -0.04 -32.46
CA ASP A 35 19.18 -0.12 -33.68
C ASP A 35 18.05 0.90 -33.63
N ASP A 36 17.90 1.72 -34.67
CA ASP A 36 16.87 2.78 -34.73
C ASP A 36 15.58 2.30 -35.41
N HIS A 37 15.54 1.10 -36.00
CA HIS A 37 14.45 0.67 -36.88
C HIS A 37 13.66 -0.55 -36.40
N SER A 38 14.32 -1.56 -35.84
CA SER A 38 13.68 -2.81 -35.36
C SER A 38 13.78 -3.00 -33.85
N PHE A 39 14.17 -1.96 -33.10
CA PHE A 39 14.43 -2.10 -31.66
C PHE A 39 13.24 -2.61 -30.85
N LEU A 40 11.99 -2.31 -31.26
CA LEU A 40 10.80 -2.72 -30.54
C LEU A 40 10.53 -4.22 -30.72
N ASP A 41 10.72 -4.74 -31.93
CA ASP A 41 10.61 -6.17 -32.21
C ASP A 41 11.69 -6.93 -31.43
N VAL A 42 12.94 -6.46 -31.50
CA VAL A 42 14.04 -7.03 -30.72
C VAL A 42 13.74 -6.98 -29.23
N PHE A 43 13.24 -5.86 -28.71
CA PHE A 43 12.88 -5.73 -27.30
C PHE A 43 11.79 -6.73 -26.90
N ASN A 44 10.75 -6.87 -27.71
CA ASN A 44 9.63 -7.77 -27.42
C ASN A 44 10.05 -9.25 -27.44
N ASP A 45 11.03 -9.61 -28.26
CA ASP A 45 11.58 -10.97 -28.35
C ASP A 45 12.55 -11.32 -27.20
N LEU A 46 13.02 -10.34 -26.44
CA LEU A 46 13.88 -10.57 -25.28
C LEU A 46 13.12 -11.21 -24.12
N PRO A 47 13.75 -12.11 -23.34
CA PRO A 47 13.24 -12.52 -22.03
C PRO A 47 13.04 -11.30 -21.11
N LEU A 48 12.03 -11.34 -20.24
CA LEU A 48 11.70 -10.22 -19.35
C LEU A 48 12.93 -9.65 -18.56
N PRO A 49 13.85 -10.47 -18.00
CA PRO A 49 15.04 -9.92 -17.34
C PRO A 49 15.91 -9.05 -18.26
N GLU A 50 16.03 -9.41 -19.55
CA GLU A 50 16.78 -8.66 -20.54
C GLU A 50 16.01 -7.42 -21.03
N GLN A 51 14.67 -7.51 -21.15
CA GLN A 51 13.81 -6.33 -21.37
C GLN A 51 14.02 -5.30 -20.26
N ILE A 52 13.99 -5.73 -18.99
CA ILE A 52 14.19 -4.87 -17.83
C ILE A 52 15.58 -4.22 -17.87
N LYS A 53 16.65 -4.97 -18.19
CA LYS A 53 18.01 -4.42 -18.35
C LYS A 53 18.07 -3.37 -19.46
N ALA A 54 17.53 -3.67 -20.66
CA ALA A 54 17.46 -2.71 -21.77
C ALA A 54 16.75 -1.42 -21.35
N TYR A 55 15.60 -1.56 -20.68
CA TYR A 55 14.80 -0.45 -20.21
C TYR A 55 15.58 0.44 -19.22
N GLN A 56 16.28 -0.15 -18.25
CA GLN A 56 17.12 0.58 -17.30
C GLN A 56 18.25 1.36 -17.99
N VAL A 57 18.91 0.73 -18.96
CA VAL A 57 20.01 1.36 -19.72
C VAL A 57 19.48 2.55 -20.52
N LEU A 58 18.38 2.36 -21.27
CA LEU A 58 17.72 3.45 -21.99
C LEU A 58 17.33 4.60 -21.06
N LYS A 59 16.73 4.29 -19.91
CA LYS A 59 16.31 5.29 -18.91
C LYS A 59 17.49 6.10 -18.40
N LYS A 60 18.58 5.44 -18.02
CA LYS A 60 19.82 6.11 -17.56
C LYS A 60 20.40 7.03 -18.64
N LEU A 61 20.38 6.61 -19.91
CA LEU A 61 20.80 7.44 -21.03
C LEU A 61 19.87 8.65 -21.19
N ALA A 62 18.55 8.45 -21.20
CA ALA A 62 17.54 9.49 -21.36
C ALA A 62 17.60 10.59 -20.27
N GLU A 63 18.00 10.22 -19.05
CA GLU A 63 18.15 11.12 -17.90
C GLU A 63 19.49 11.89 -17.87
N THR A 64 20.45 11.53 -18.73
CA THR A 64 21.75 12.22 -18.79
C THR A 64 21.58 13.67 -19.24
N SER A 65 22.29 14.59 -18.57
CA SER A 65 22.26 16.02 -18.90
C SER A 65 22.86 16.30 -20.28
N THR A 66 22.16 17.07 -21.10
CA THR A 66 22.62 17.45 -22.44
C THR A 66 23.63 18.61 -22.43
N ASN A 67 23.84 19.28 -21.30
CA ASN A 67 24.63 20.53 -21.27
C ASN A 67 26.16 20.31 -21.33
N LYS A 68 26.65 19.09 -21.07
CA LYS A 68 28.08 18.77 -20.98
C LYS A 68 28.53 17.58 -21.84
N VAL A 69 27.74 17.23 -22.86
CA VAL A 69 27.96 16.03 -23.68
C VAL A 69 28.14 16.38 -25.16
N SER A 70 28.85 15.52 -25.88
CA SER A 70 29.12 15.63 -27.31
C SER A 70 27.83 15.60 -28.14
N ARG A 71 27.90 16.04 -29.40
CA ARG A 71 26.75 16.01 -30.32
C ARG A 71 26.22 14.59 -30.55
N ALA A 72 27.10 13.59 -30.58
CA ALA A 72 26.72 12.18 -30.73
C ALA A 72 25.96 11.68 -29.50
N GLU A 73 26.43 12.03 -28.30
CA GLU A 73 25.75 11.69 -27.04
C GLU A 73 24.39 12.39 -26.92
N LYS A 74 24.27 13.66 -27.34
CA LYS A 74 22.96 14.34 -27.41
C LYS A 74 21.97 13.57 -28.29
N LYS A 75 22.42 13.07 -29.44
CA LYS A 75 21.58 12.28 -30.35
C LYS A 75 21.14 10.97 -29.68
N LEU A 76 22.06 10.27 -29.02
CA LEU A 76 21.74 9.03 -28.31
C LEU A 76 20.75 9.26 -27.16
N ILE A 77 20.88 10.36 -26.41
CA ILE A 77 19.94 10.73 -25.33
C ILE A 77 18.53 10.94 -25.89
N LEU A 78 18.39 11.64 -27.02
CA LEU A 78 17.09 11.86 -27.66
C LEU A 78 16.48 10.55 -28.17
N ILE A 79 17.25 9.73 -28.90
CA ILE A 79 16.81 8.41 -29.37
C ILE A 79 16.37 7.54 -28.18
N SER A 80 17.11 7.56 -27.07
CA SER A 80 16.76 6.76 -25.89
C SER A 80 15.41 7.18 -25.28
N ARG A 81 15.04 8.46 -25.37
CA ARG A 81 13.71 8.94 -24.94
C ARG A 81 12.62 8.43 -25.85
N ASP A 82 12.78 8.61 -27.16
CA ASP A 82 11.80 8.18 -28.16
C ASP A 82 11.56 6.65 -28.08
N LYS A 83 12.62 5.87 -27.83
CA LYS A 83 12.53 4.41 -27.62
C LYS A 83 11.77 4.07 -26.34
N LEU A 84 12.04 4.74 -25.22
CA LEU A 84 11.30 4.52 -23.98
C LEU A 84 9.83 4.86 -24.13
N ASP A 85 9.50 5.96 -24.79
CA ASP A 85 8.12 6.35 -25.05
C ASP A 85 7.42 5.29 -25.90
N SER A 86 8.06 4.78 -26.95
CA SER A 86 7.53 3.69 -27.78
C SER A 86 7.32 2.38 -26.99
N ILE A 87 8.28 2.00 -26.13
CA ILE A 87 8.16 0.80 -25.27
C ILE A 87 7.01 0.98 -24.27
N ASN A 88 6.90 2.16 -23.65
CA ASN A 88 5.84 2.47 -22.71
C ASN A 88 4.47 2.43 -23.38
N GLU A 89 4.33 3.04 -24.55
CA GLU A 89 3.09 3.01 -25.34
C GLU A 89 2.70 1.59 -25.73
N SER A 90 3.66 0.77 -26.18
CA SER A 90 3.45 -0.65 -26.48
C SER A 90 2.97 -1.44 -25.25
N ALA A 91 3.42 -1.04 -24.05
CA ALA A 91 3.00 -1.63 -22.79
C ALA A 91 1.66 -1.08 -22.26
N GLY A 92 1.00 -0.19 -22.99
CA GLY A 92 -0.23 0.45 -22.54
C GLY A 92 -0.01 1.47 -21.42
N LEU A 93 1.20 2.04 -21.34
CA LEU A 93 1.59 3.02 -20.35
C LEU A 93 1.80 4.39 -21.01
N LYS A 94 1.44 5.44 -20.28
CA LYS A 94 1.73 6.83 -20.68
C LYS A 94 2.45 7.54 -19.54
N LYS A 95 3.43 8.36 -19.89
CA LYS A 95 4.06 9.25 -18.91
C LYS A 95 3.21 10.49 -18.75
N GLU A 96 2.85 10.82 -17.51
CA GLU A 96 2.05 12.01 -17.22
C GLU A 96 2.86 13.00 -16.37
N ASP A 97 3.05 14.22 -16.90
CA ASP A 97 3.65 15.35 -16.19
C ASP A 97 2.53 16.29 -15.71
N LEU A 98 1.89 15.98 -14.57
CA LEU A 98 0.84 16.82 -13.99
C LEU A 98 1.07 17.03 -12.50
N LEU A 99 0.81 18.24 -12.03
CA LEU A 99 0.80 18.57 -10.61
C LEU A 99 -0.62 18.35 -10.09
N ARG A 100 -0.83 17.27 -9.33
CA ARG A 100 -2.16 16.85 -8.85
C ARG A 100 -2.41 17.30 -7.41
N ASN A 101 -3.67 17.20 -6.97
CA ASN A 101 -4.12 17.58 -5.63
C ASN A 101 -3.56 16.60 -4.58
N PRO A 102 -2.58 17.00 -3.76
CA PRO A 102 -1.95 16.09 -2.83
C PRO A 102 -2.86 15.79 -1.64
N LEU A 103 -2.83 14.55 -1.15
CA LEU A 103 -3.48 14.15 0.09
C LEU A 103 -2.57 14.41 1.31
N SER A 104 -3.18 14.52 2.49
CA SER A 104 -2.45 14.57 3.76
C SER A 104 -1.92 13.18 4.15
N THR A 105 -0.91 13.16 5.01
CA THR A 105 -0.37 11.91 5.60
C THR A 105 -1.43 11.10 6.34
N ASP A 106 -2.41 11.78 6.95
CA ASP A 106 -3.50 11.16 7.68
C ASP A 106 -4.49 10.46 6.72
N GLU A 107 -4.83 11.09 5.59
CA GLU A 107 -5.64 10.47 4.53
C GLU A 107 -4.94 9.24 3.93
N HIS A 108 -3.63 9.35 3.61
CA HIS A 108 -2.83 8.20 3.14
C HIS A 108 -2.89 7.04 4.14
N HIS A 109 -2.80 7.36 5.42
CA HIS A 109 -2.80 6.36 6.47
C HIS A 109 -4.14 5.64 6.57
N ILE A 110 -5.27 6.35 6.47
CA ILE A 110 -6.62 5.77 6.46
C ILE A 110 -6.80 4.84 5.26
N ILE A 111 -6.43 5.30 4.06
CA ILE A 111 -6.50 4.49 2.83
C ILE A 111 -5.70 3.19 2.99
N ARG A 112 -4.48 3.26 3.53
CA ARG A 112 -3.64 2.08 3.76
C ARG A 112 -4.23 1.12 4.78
N MET A 113 -4.75 1.63 5.90
CA MET A 113 -5.39 0.78 6.91
C MET A 113 -6.55 -0.02 6.31
N ASP A 114 -7.41 0.64 5.53
CA ASP A 114 -8.52 -0.02 4.85
C ASP A 114 -8.04 -1.04 3.80
N CYS A 115 -7.09 -0.64 2.94
CA CYS A 115 -6.54 -1.49 1.88
C CYS A 115 -5.91 -2.79 2.41
N TYR A 116 -5.15 -2.68 3.51
CA TYR A 116 -4.50 -3.81 4.15
C TYR A 116 -5.36 -4.52 5.19
N GLY A 117 -6.53 -3.95 5.56
CA GLY A 117 -7.39 -4.46 6.64
C GLY A 117 -6.68 -4.57 8.00
N SER A 118 -5.56 -3.86 8.17
CA SER A 118 -4.68 -4.03 9.33
C SER A 118 -4.05 -2.72 9.76
N ILE A 119 -3.60 -2.70 11.00
CA ILE A 119 -3.15 -1.50 11.68
C ILE A 119 -1.97 -1.77 12.60
N ASP A 120 -0.97 -0.90 12.53
CA ASP A 120 0.23 -0.99 13.35
C ASP A 120 0.06 -0.28 14.70
N LYS A 121 0.76 -0.78 15.71
CA LYS A 121 0.86 -0.16 17.03
C LYS A 121 1.38 1.27 16.90
N ARG A 122 0.69 2.22 17.53
CA ARG A 122 1.09 3.63 17.51
C ARG A 122 2.06 3.96 18.66
N PRO A 123 3.21 4.58 18.37
CA PRO A 123 4.07 5.12 19.41
C PRO A 123 3.35 6.20 20.21
N THR A 124 3.51 6.18 21.54
CA THR A 124 2.84 7.13 22.44
C THR A 124 3.11 8.59 22.07
N HIS A 125 4.30 8.94 21.58
CA HIS A 125 4.62 10.34 21.20
C HIS A 125 3.75 10.87 20.06
N GLN A 126 3.14 9.99 19.25
CA GLN A 126 2.28 10.37 18.12
C GLN A 126 0.82 10.63 18.50
N LEU A 127 0.41 10.23 19.71
CA LEU A 127 -0.95 10.37 20.21
C LEU A 127 -1.18 11.77 20.78
N SER A 128 -2.41 12.28 20.67
CA SER A 128 -2.77 13.59 21.21
C SER A 128 -2.74 13.59 22.75
N THR A 129 -2.48 14.76 23.34
CA THR A 129 -2.53 14.96 24.80
C THR A 129 -3.93 14.68 25.34
N TYR A 130 -4.97 15.14 24.64
CA TYR A 130 -6.38 14.87 24.96
C TYR A 130 -6.65 13.38 25.15
N TYR A 131 -6.26 12.56 24.17
CA TYR A 131 -6.48 11.13 24.21
C TYR A 131 -5.64 10.44 25.31
N LYS A 132 -4.36 10.82 25.46
CA LYS A 132 -3.50 10.31 26.53
C LYS A 132 -4.06 10.56 27.93
N ASP A 133 -4.58 11.77 28.17
CA ASP A 133 -5.05 12.16 29.49
C ASP A 133 -6.31 11.39 29.90
N ILE A 134 -7.18 11.08 28.94
CA ILE A 134 -8.38 10.29 29.20
C ILE A 134 -8.06 8.80 29.34
N LEU A 135 -7.07 8.29 28.61
CA LEU A 135 -6.58 6.93 28.86
C LEU A 135 -6.01 6.76 30.28
N LYS A 136 -5.43 7.82 30.86
CA LYS A 136 -4.93 7.82 32.24
C LYS A 136 -6.03 8.01 33.28
N ASN A 137 -7.12 8.70 32.91
CA ASN A 137 -8.22 9.06 33.80
C ASN A 137 -9.56 8.58 33.21
N PRO A 138 -9.84 7.27 33.21
CA PRO A 138 -11.14 6.75 32.78
C PRO A 138 -12.25 7.24 33.70
N LEU A 139 -13.49 7.26 33.20
CA LEU A 139 -14.66 7.58 34.02
C LEU A 139 -14.84 6.55 35.14
N ASP A 140 -15.39 6.98 36.27
CA ASP A 140 -15.68 6.07 37.40
C ASP A 140 -16.67 4.97 36.97
N LYS A 141 -17.70 5.37 36.23
CA LYS A 141 -18.79 4.51 35.77
C LYS A 141 -18.73 4.29 34.27
N LYS A 142 -19.01 3.05 33.87
CA LYS A 142 -19.23 2.67 32.48
C LYS A 142 -20.50 3.35 31.95
N LEU A 143 -20.38 4.08 30.85
CA LEU A 143 -21.51 4.64 30.12
C LEU A 143 -22.04 3.65 29.09
N PRO A 144 -23.34 3.67 28.77
CA PRO A 144 -23.91 2.75 27.77
C PRO A 144 -23.36 3.04 26.37
N VAL A 145 -23.29 2.02 25.51
CA VAL A 145 -22.77 2.11 24.13
C VAL A 145 -23.43 3.25 23.32
N LYS A 146 -24.73 3.50 23.54
CA LYS A 146 -25.48 4.59 22.89
C LYS A 146 -24.96 6.00 23.20
N ALA A 147 -24.17 6.18 24.26
CA ALA A 147 -23.54 7.47 24.58
C ALA A 147 -22.39 7.82 23.60
N TYR A 148 -21.85 6.84 22.88
CA TYR A 148 -20.71 7.01 21.98
C TYR A 148 -21.19 7.25 20.54
N ASN A 149 -21.60 8.48 20.24
CA ASN A 149 -22.03 8.86 18.91
C ASN A 149 -20.85 9.27 18.02
N LEU A 150 -20.34 8.33 17.23
CA LEU A 150 -19.22 8.55 16.32
C LEU A 150 -19.53 9.54 15.17
N GLU A 151 -20.81 9.83 14.85
CA GLU A 151 -21.18 10.89 13.88
C GLU A 151 -20.72 12.28 14.32
N GLN A 152 -20.54 12.49 15.64
CA GLN A 152 -20.08 13.78 16.18
C GLN A 152 -18.56 13.94 16.11
N SER A 153 -17.82 12.90 15.75
CA SER A 153 -16.38 12.98 15.59
C SER A 153 -16.03 13.45 14.18
N PRO A 154 -15.35 14.60 14.02
CA PRO A 154 -14.95 15.05 12.70
C PRO A 154 -14.03 14.04 12.00
N MET A 155 -13.08 13.45 12.72
CA MET A 155 -12.16 12.48 12.13
C MET A 155 -12.82 11.14 11.84
N TRP A 156 -13.73 10.65 12.70
CA TRP A 156 -14.42 9.39 12.38
C TRP A 156 -15.24 9.48 11.09
N LYS A 157 -15.80 10.64 10.75
CA LYS A 157 -16.48 10.83 9.46
C LYS A 157 -15.57 10.49 8.28
N VAL A 158 -14.27 10.84 8.37
CA VAL A 158 -13.28 10.49 7.35
C VAL A 158 -13.07 8.97 7.26
N PHE A 159 -12.95 8.28 8.40
CA PHE A 159 -12.88 6.81 8.44
C PHE A 159 -14.15 6.15 7.90
N ARG A 160 -15.33 6.64 8.30
CA ARG A 160 -16.63 6.08 7.94
C ARG A 160 -16.90 6.09 6.43
N GLN A 161 -16.17 6.89 5.64
CA GLN A 161 -16.20 6.79 4.18
C GLN A 161 -15.91 5.36 3.71
N PHE A 162 -15.06 4.59 4.40
CA PHE A 162 -14.70 3.23 3.99
C PHE A 162 -15.56 2.16 4.69
N GLU A 163 -15.99 1.16 3.92
CA GLU A 163 -16.89 0.10 4.39
C GLU A 163 -16.33 -0.68 5.59
N ASN A 164 -15.02 -0.97 5.61
CA ASN A 164 -14.42 -1.74 6.69
C ASN A 164 -14.48 -0.99 8.03
N PHE A 165 -14.33 0.34 8.02
CA PHE A 165 -14.47 1.12 9.23
C PHE A 165 -15.92 1.18 9.72
N ARG A 166 -16.89 1.25 8.81
CA ARG A 166 -18.33 1.18 9.17
C ARG A 166 -18.68 -0.12 9.86
N LYS A 167 -18.17 -1.24 9.34
CA LYS A 167 -18.40 -2.59 9.91
C LYS A 167 -17.92 -2.71 11.35
N ILE A 168 -16.81 -2.03 11.71
CA ILE A 168 -16.25 -2.12 13.06
C ILE A 168 -16.82 -1.12 14.07
N GLU A 169 -17.67 -0.18 13.65
CA GLU A 169 -18.24 0.83 14.56
C GLU A 169 -18.88 0.27 15.83
N PRO A 170 -19.69 -0.81 15.79
CA PRO A 170 -20.29 -1.36 17.00
C PRO A 170 -19.23 -1.84 18.00
N GLN A 171 -18.14 -2.44 17.50
CA GLN A 171 -17.03 -2.92 18.33
C GLN A 171 -16.26 -1.74 18.93
N ILE A 172 -16.00 -0.69 18.15
CA ILE A 172 -15.36 0.53 18.64
C ILE A 172 -16.17 1.19 19.75
N LYS A 173 -17.50 1.36 19.57
CA LYS A 173 -18.38 1.93 20.61
C LYS A 173 -18.42 1.06 21.86
N LYS A 174 -18.43 -0.26 21.71
CA LYS A 174 -18.35 -1.20 22.83
C LYS A 174 -17.06 -1.03 23.63
N ILE A 175 -15.93 -0.87 22.94
CA ILE A 175 -14.61 -0.77 23.56
C ILE A 175 -14.42 0.57 24.25
N LEU A 176 -14.92 1.66 23.67
CA LEU A 176 -15.00 2.96 24.34
C LEU A 176 -15.79 2.87 25.65
N SER A 177 -16.94 2.19 25.63
CA SER A 177 -17.78 1.93 26.80
C SER A 177 -17.06 1.07 27.85
N ASP A 178 -16.51 -0.07 27.43
CA ASP A 178 -15.83 -1.03 28.31
C ASP A 178 -14.61 -0.40 29.00
N ASN A 179 -13.87 0.46 28.31
CA ASN A 179 -12.74 1.22 28.85
C ASN A 179 -13.14 2.50 29.58
N LYS A 180 -14.46 2.75 29.77
CA LYS A 180 -15.01 3.92 30.47
C LYS A 180 -14.45 5.24 29.93
N ILE A 181 -14.27 5.32 28.62
CA ILE A 181 -13.75 6.52 27.95
C ILE A 181 -14.84 7.60 27.96
N ASN A 182 -14.48 8.87 28.20
CA ASN A 182 -15.45 9.96 28.14
C ASN A 182 -15.88 10.21 26.68
N PRO A 183 -17.18 10.13 26.33
CA PRO A 183 -17.67 10.32 24.96
C PRO A 183 -17.30 11.67 24.33
N GLU A 184 -17.08 12.73 25.13
CA GLU A 184 -16.70 14.04 24.61
C GLU A 184 -15.34 14.03 23.89
N ILE A 185 -14.49 13.03 24.17
CA ILE A 185 -13.20 12.88 23.49
C ILE A 185 -13.33 12.68 21.98
N LEU A 186 -14.45 12.09 21.55
CA LEU A 186 -14.70 11.78 20.13
C LEU A 186 -14.61 13.03 19.25
N LYS A 187 -14.97 14.20 19.79
CA LYS A 187 -14.93 15.49 19.09
C LYS A 187 -13.51 16.02 18.87
N VAL A 188 -12.53 15.54 19.64
CA VAL A 188 -11.14 16.05 19.65
C VAL A 188 -10.08 15.01 19.28
N MET A 189 -10.46 13.74 19.11
CA MET A 189 -9.58 12.68 18.63
C MET A 189 -9.13 12.91 17.19
N GLY A 190 -7.82 12.83 16.98
CA GLY A 190 -7.21 12.83 15.65
C GLY A 190 -7.22 11.44 15.00
N VAL A 191 -6.79 11.35 13.74
CA VAL A 191 -6.62 10.07 13.02
C VAL A 191 -5.75 9.09 13.82
N LYS A 192 -4.63 9.56 14.36
CA LYS A 192 -3.69 8.72 15.13
C LYS A 192 -4.29 8.18 16.43
N ASP A 193 -5.20 8.92 17.05
CA ASP A 193 -5.88 8.48 18.28
C ASP A 193 -6.90 7.37 17.94
N PHE A 194 -7.67 7.54 16.87
CA PHE A 194 -8.55 6.49 16.34
C PHE A 194 -7.75 5.26 15.91
N SER A 195 -6.60 5.44 15.27
CA SER A 195 -5.72 4.34 14.91
C SER A 195 -5.28 3.54 16.15
N ASP A 196 -4.80 4.19 17.20
CA ASP A 196 -4.43 3.49 18.43
C ASP A 196 -5.63 2.80 19.09
N MET A 197 -6.81 3.41 19.07
CA MET A 197 -8.02 2.80 19.60
C MET A 197 -8.42 1.54 18.82
N ILE A 198 -8.40 1.57 17.48
CA ILE A 198 -8.64 0.39 16.65
C ILE A 198 -7.58 -0.68 16.94
N TYR A 199 -6.30 -0.31 17.00
CA TYR A 199 -5.24 -1.26 17.34
C TYR A 199 -5.50 -1.94 18.71
N ARG A 200 -5.83 -1.16 19.75
CA ARG A 200 -6.15 -1.69 21.08
C ARG A 200 -7.40 -2.57 21.09
N ALA A 201 -8.34 -2.29 20.19
CA ALA A 201 -9.58 -3.00 20.09
C ALA A 201 -9.43 -4.42 19.55
N PHE A 202 -8.53 -4.58 18.58
CA PHE A 202 -8.37 -5.83 17.83
C PHE A 202 -7.11 -6.63 18.20
N ARG A 203 -6.19 -6.06 18.98
CA ARG A 203 -5.02 -6.81 19.48
C ARG A 203 -5.43 -7.97 20.38
N LYS A 204 -4.81 -9.13 20.17
CA LYS A 204 -4.98 -10.31 21.04
C LYS A 204 -3.78 -10.53 21.96
N SER A 205 -2.59 -10.10 21.53
CA SER A 205 -1.31 -10.24 22.25
C SER A 205 -0.44 -8.98 22.07
N ASP A 206 0.86 -9.08 22.33
CA ASP A 206 1.87 -8.03 22.11
C ASP A 206 2.25 -7.84 20.62
N GLU A 207 1.29 -8.06 19.73
CA GLU A 207 1.45 -7.95 18.28
C GLU A 207 1.76 -6.50 17.87
N ILE A 208 2.72 -6.31 16.98
CA ILE A 208 3.06 -4.97 16.45
C ILE A 208 2.03 -4.51 15.40
N LYS A 209 1.31 -5.44 14.79
CA LYS A 209 0.30 -5.22 13.75
C LYS A 209 -0.90 -6.14 13.96
N VAL A 210 -2.11 -5.63 13.81
CA VAL A 210 -3.35 -6.40 14.03
C VAL A 210 -4.29 -6.26 12.84
N SER A 211 -5.03 -7.32 12.51
CA SER A 211 -6.13 -7.25 11.56
C SER A 211 -7.38 -6.71 12.26
N PHE A 212 -8.09 -5.79 11.64
CA PHE A 212 -9.40 -5.31 12.12
C PHE A 212 -10.56 -5.71 11.19
N VAL A 213 -10.27 -6.46 10.12
CA VAL A 213 -11.27 -7.02 9.23
C VAL A 213 -11.46 -8.51 9.52
N ASP A 214 -12.72 -8.97 9.49
CA ASP A 214 -13.08 -10.37 9.74
C ASP A 214 -12.81 -11.29 8.54
N LYS A 215 -12.66 -10.70 7.34
CA LYS A 215 -12.42 -11.39 6.06
C LYS A 215 -11.13 -10.88 5.41
N ASP A 216 -10.91 -11.23 4.15
CA ASP A 216 -9.83 -10.68 3.34
C ASP A 216 -9.94 -9.16 3.25
N SER A 217 -8.79 -8.48 3.35
CA SER A 217 -8.67 -7.07 3.02
C SER A 217 -8.97 -6.83 1.53
N ASP A 218 -9.24 -5.59 1.14
CA ASP A 218 -9.54 -5.26 -0.27
C ASP A 218 -8.42 -5.72 -1.22
N ARG A 219 -7.16 -5.54 -0.80
CA ARG A 219 -5.99 -6.03 -1.52
C ARG A 219 -6.02 -7.55 -1.70
N ASN A 220 -6.23 -8.30 -0.62
CA ASN A 220 -6.17 -9.76 -0.68
C ASN A 220 -7.40 -10.34 -1.41
N ALA A 221 -8.57 -9.73 -1.23
CA ALA A 221 -9.80 -10.09 -1.94
C ALA A 221 -9.64 -9.92 -3.46
N PHE A 222 -9.01 -8.81 -3.90
CA PHE A 222 -8.66 -8.61 -5.31
C PHE A 222 -7.79 -9.74 -5.85
N VAL A 223 -6.70 -10.09 -5.16
CA VAL A 223 -5.78 -11.15 -5.60
C VAL A 223 -6.49 -12.51 -5.70
N LYS A 224 -7.27 -12.87 -4.67
CA LYS A 224 -8.05 -14.13 -4.67
C LYS A 224 -9.00 -14.19 -5.84
N GLU A 225 -9.75 -13.12 -6.07
CA GLU A 225 -10.78 -13.10 -7.11
C GLU A 225 -10.16 -13.09 -8.51
N LEU A 226 -9.08 -12.33 -8.71
CA LEU A 226 -8.32 -12.31 -9.96
C LEU A 226 -7.82 -13.73 -10.31
N ALA A 227 -7.17 -14.42 -9.36
CA ALA A 227 -6.69 -15.79 -9.54
C ALA A 227 -7.82 -16.80 -9.73
N THR A 228 -8.94 -16.64 -9.01
CA THR A 228 -10.08 -17.56 -9.11
C THR A 228 -10.74 -17.49 -10.48
N LYS A 229 -10.94 -16.28 -11.00
CA LYS A 229 -11.70 -16.06 -12.24
C LYS A 229 -10.87 -16.16 -13.51
N ASN A 230 -9.56 -15.94 -13.40
CA ASN A 230 -8.67 -15.84 -14.56
C ASN A 230 -7.47 -16.79 -14.43
N TYR A 231 -7.66 -17.92 -13.74
CA TYR A 231 -6.61 -18.90 -13.47
C TYR A 231 -5.88 -19.30 -14.75
N ASP A 232 -6.63 -19.80 -15.73
CA ASP A 232 -6.07 -20.33 -16.98
C ASP A 232 -5.38 -19.23 -17.81
N ALA A 233 -5.97 -18.05 -17.89
CA ALA A 233 -5.37 -16.92 -18.61
C ALA A 233 -4.03 -16.48 -17.99
N ILE A 234 -3.96 -16.38 -16.65
CA ILE A 234 -2.71 -16.04 -15.97
C ILE A 234 -1.69 -17.19 -16.10
N PHE A 235 -2.16 -18.43 -16.03
CA PHE A 235 -1.33 -19.61 -16.23
C PHE A 235 -0.68 -19.59 -17.62
N ASP A 236 -1.47 -19.38 -18.67
CA ASP A 236 -1.00 -19.36 -20.06
C ASP A 236 0.00 -18.22 -20.30
N ILE A 237 -0.26 -17.03 -19.74
CA ILE A 237 0.68 -15.90 -19.80
C ILE A 237 2.02 -16.30 -19.20
N LEU A 238 2.03 -16.85 -17.99
CA LEU A 238 3.28 -17.21 -17.31
C LEU A 238 3.98 -18.39 -17.98
N HIS A 239 3.23 -19.41 -18.40
CA HIS A 239 3.77 -20.56 -19.12
C HIS A 239 4.43 -20.13 -20.44
N SER A 240 3.81 -19.20 -21.18
CA SER A 240 4.37 -18.66 -22.42
C SER A 240 5.67 -17.87 -22.22
N GLN A 241 5.97 -17.45 -20.98
CA GLN A 241 7.24 -16.81 -20.61
C GLN A 241 8.32 -17.83 -20.18
N GLY A 242 8.04 -19.13 -20.28
CA GLY A 242 8.98 -20.21 -19.93
C GLY A 242 9.04 -20.55 -18.45
N HIS A 243 8.06 -20.09 -17.66
CA HIS A 243 7.97 -20.43 -16.24
C HIS A 243 7.58 -21.89 -16.02
N ASP A 244 8.20 -22.57 -15.05
CA ASP A 244 7.89 -23.96 -14.70
C ASP A 244 6.48 -24.07 -14.07
N ASN A 245 5.68 -24.99 -14.63
CA ASN A 245 4.28 -25.22 -14.26
C ASN A 245 4.06 -25.42 -12.76
N ARG A 246 5.00 -26.07 -12.06
CA ARG A 246 4.90 -26.32 -10.61
C ARG A 246 4.86 -25.01 -9.84
N TYR A 247 5.70 -24.05 -10.22
CA TYR A 247 5.69 -22.75 -9.58
C TYR A 247 4.44 -21.94 -9.92
N ILE A 248 3.99 -21.96 -11.19
CA ILE A 248 2.78 -21.26 -11.61
C ILE A 248 1.56 -21.78 -10.82
N HIS A 249 1.38 -23.10 -10.76
CA HIS A 249 0.29 -23.72 -10.01
C HIS A 249 0.35 -23.37 -8.52
N SER A 250 1.53 -23.46 -7.89
CA SER A 250 1.67 -23.11 -6.47
C SER A 250 1.39 -21.64 -6.19
N LEU A 251 1.84 -20.72 -7.05
CA LEU A 251 1.53 -19.29 -6.92
C LEU A 251 0.02 -19.06 -7.05
N LEU A 252 -0.61 -19.54 -8.12
CA LEU A 252 -2.03 -19.31 -8.35
C LEU A 252 -2.90 -19.94 -7.25
N ASN A 253 -2.50 -21.10 -6.72
CA ASN A 253 -3.16 -21.72 -5.57
C ASN A 253 -3.01 -20.88 -4.30
N ALA A 254 -1.82 -20.35 -4.01
CA ALA A 254 -1.62 -19.46 -2.87
C ALA A 254 -2.39 -18.14 -3.03
N MET A 255 -2.43 -17.58 -4.23
CA MET A 255 -3.24 -16.41 -4.56
C MET A 255 -4.73 -16.68 -4.32
N LYS A 256 -5.25 -17.80 -4.82
CA LYS A 256 -6.66 -18.22 -4.66
C LYS A 256 -7.04 -18.46 -3.20
N MET A 257 -6.21 -19.18 -2.44
CA MET A 257 -6.50 -19.54 -1.05
C MET A 257 -6.31 -18.37 -0.08
N TYR A 258 -5.21 -17.62 -0.24
CA TYR A 258 -4.73 -16.69 0.78
C TYR A 258 -4.62 -15.23 0.32
N GLY A 259 -4.74 -14.94 -0.98
CA GLY A 259 -4.55 -13.59 -1.51
C GLY A 259 -3.09 -13.11 -1.45
N VAL A 260 -2.14 -14.06 -1.42
CA VAL A 260 -0.70 -13.80 -1.35
C VAL A 260 -0.11 -13.68 -2.76
N THR A 261 0.82 -12.75 -2.94
CA THR A 261 1.47 -12.46 -4.23
C THR A 261 2.99 -12.65 -4.20
N ASP A 262 3.56 -12.86 -3.01
CA ASP A 262 4.99 -13.06 -2.82
C ASP A 262 5.34 -14.54 -2.88
N ALA A 263 6.15 -14.91 -3.88
CA ALA A 263 6.61 -16.28 -4.09
C ALA A 263 7.67 -16.74 -3.08
N SER A 264 8.35 -15.82 -2.37
CA SER A 264 9.49 -16.15 -1.50
C SER A 264 9.17 -17.10 -0.34
N HIS A 265 7.91 -17.09 0.10
CA HIS A 265 7.41 -17.89 1.22
C HIS A 265 6.45 -19.01 0.81
N ILE A 266 6.17 -19.17 -0.48
CA ILE A 266 5.24 -20.19 -0.99
C ILE A 266 5.96 -21.54 -1.06
N ILE A 267 5.30 -22.59 -0.56
CA ILE A 267 5.72 -23.96 -0.78
C ILE A 267 5.41 -24.30 -2.23
N ILE A 268 6.45 -24.53 -3.03
CA ILE A 268 6.28 -25.02 -4.41
C ILE A 268 5.93 -26.51 -4.32
N THR A 269 4.85 -26.90 -5.01
CA THR A 269 4.26 -28.24 -4.93
C THR A 269 4.40 -28.98 -6.24
N GLU A 270 4.55 -30.30 -6.17
CA GLU A 270 4.44 -31.13 -7.37
C GLU A 270 3.05 -30.99 -8.01
N THR A 271 2.99 -31.18 -9.31
CA THR A 271 1.73 -31.22 -10.08
C THR A 271 1.21 -32.63 -10.28
N HIS A 272 2.11 -33.62 -10.20
CA HIS A 272 1.83 -35.03 -10.36
C HIS A 272 2.47 -35.83 -9.21
N PHE A 273 1.87 -36.96 -8.85
CA PHE A 273 2.42 -37.83 -7.83
C PHE A 273 3.76 -38.40 -8.27
N THR A 274 4.79 -38.19 -7.45
CA THR A 274 6.10 -38.84 -7.58
C THR A 274 6.22 -39.97 -6.56
N GLU A 275 7.15 -40.91 -6.77
CA GLU A 275 7.44 -41.96 -5.77
C GLU A 275 7.71 -41.37 -4.38
N LYS A 276 8.43 -40.25 -4.35
CA LYS A 276 8.77 -39.56 -3.10
C LYS A 276 7.53 -38.97 -2.42
N VAL A 277 6.65 -38.32 -3.18
CA VAL A 277 5.39 -37.76 -2.65
C VAL A 277 4.51 -38.88 -2.08
N LEU A 278 4.31 -39.98 -2.81
CA LEU A 278 3.51 -41.11 -2.31
C LEU A 278 4.12 -41.73 -1.05
N ALA A 279 5.45 -41.87 -0.98
CA ALA A 279 6.14 -42.35 0.21
C ALA A 279 5.95 -41.41 1.41
N ASP A 280 6.04 -40.09 1.21
CA ASP A 280 5.87 -39.09 2.25
C ASP A 280 4.41 -39.05 2.77
N LEU A 281 3.42 -39.15 1.87
CA LEU A 281 1.99 -39.25 2.23
C LEU A 281 1.68 -40.53 3.01
N LYS A 282 2.17 -41.69 2.56
CA LYS A 282 2.00 -42.97 3.26
C LYS A 282 2.64 -42.94 4.66
N LYS A 283 3.83 -42.35 4.79
CA LYS A 283 4.50 -42.15 6.09
C LYS A 283 3.68 -41.27 7.02
N ALA A 284 2.98 -40.28 6.48
CA ALA A 284 2.05 -39.42 7.21
C ALA A 284 0.67 -40.06 7.47
N LYS A 285 0.46 -41.32 7.08
CA LYS A 285 -0.81 -42.07 7.20
C LYS A 285 -1.98 -41.41 6.44
N ILE A 286 -1.69 -40.75 5.33
CA ILE A 286 -2.70 -40.29 4.38
C ILE A 286 -2.95 -41.43 3.40
N ALA A 287 -4.23 -41.70 3.11
CA ALA A 287 -4.64 -42.73 2.16
C ALA A 287 -4.09 -42.41 0.77
N THR A 288 -3.40 -43.38 0.17
CA THR A 288 -2.80 -43.25 -1.17
C THR A 288 -3.04 -44.48 -2.04
N GLU A 289 -3.93 -45.39 -1.62
CA GLU A 289 -4.18 -46.67 -2.28
C GLU A 289 -4.71 -46.49 -3.71
N ASP A 290 -5.37 -45.37 -3.98
CA ASP A 290 -5.98 -45.03 -5.27
C ASP A 290 -5.07 -44.18 -6.18
N TYR A 291 -3.85 -43.82 -5.73
CA TYR A 291 -2.94 -42.94 -6.48
C TYR A 291 -1.73 -43.68 -7.03
N ASN A 292 -1.38 -43.42 -8.30
CA ASN A 292 -0.20 -43.93 -8.97
C ASN A 292 0.81 -42.82 -9.29
N VAL A 293 2.07 -43.20 -9.48
CA VAL A 293 3.10 -42.27 -9.96
C VAL A 293 2.70 -41.75 -11.34
N GLY A 294 2.76 -40.42 -11.51
CA GLY A 294 2.34 -39.73 -12.72
C GLY A 294 0.89 -39.24 -12.73
N ASP A 295 0.06 -39.68 -11.79
CA ASP A 295 -1.31 -39.15 -11.65
C ASP A 295 -1.25 -37.67 -11.25
N LYS A 296 -2.17 -36.85 -11.78
CA LYS A 296 -2.27 -35.44 -11.39
C LYS A 296 -2.69 -35.34 -9.92
N ILE A 297 -2.01 -34.49 -9.16
CA ILE A 297 -2.40 -34.22 -7.77
C ILE A 297 -3.68 -33.39 -7.80
N GLU A 298 -4.75 -33.93 -7.22
CA GLU A 298 -6.03 -33.25 -7.17
C GLU A 298 -5.98 -32.01 -6.26
N GLN A 299 -6.68 -30.96 -6.69
CA GLN A 299 -6.71 -29.70 -5.97
C GLN A 299 -7.29 -29.86 -4.55
N ASP A 300 -8.28 -30.73 -4.37
CA ASP A 300 -8.90 -30.99 -3.07
C ASP A 300 -7.89 -31.59 -2.07
N LEU A 301 -6.97 -32.45 -2.54
CA LEU A 301 -5.87 -32.96 -1.72
C LEU A 301 -4.88 -31.86 -1.35
N VAL A 302 -4.49 -31.01 -2.32
CA VAL A 302 -3.63 -29.85 -2.05
C VAL A 302 -4.23 -28.99 -0.94
N GLU A 303 -5.49 -28.56 -1.11
CA GLU A 303 -6.18 -27.72 -0.14
C GLU A 303 -6.30 -28.38 1.24
N TYR A 304 -6.61 -29.68 1.29
CA TYR A 304 -6.64 -30.45 2.53
C TYR A 304 -5.29 -30.40 3.25
N LEU A 305 -4.18 -30.66 2.55
CA LEU A 305 -2.85 -30.66 3.14
C LEU A 305 -2.46 -29.29 3.70
N PHE A 306 -2.72 -28.23 2.95
CA PHE A 306 -2.41 -26.86 3.41
C PHE A 306 -3.26 -26.43 4.61
N ARG A 307 -4.54 -26.81 4.67
CA ARG A 307 -5.41 -26.53 5.83
C ARG A 307 -4.95 -27.24 7.11
N ASN A 308 -4.21 -28.35 6.97
CA ASN A 308 -3.69 -29.15 8.09
C ASN A 308 -2.19 -28.94 8.35
N ASP A 309 -1.57 -27.90 7.78
CA ASP A 309 -0.13 -27.61 7.90
C ASP A 309 0.78 -28.76 7.42
N GLN A 310 0.31 -29.49 6.41
CA GLN A 310 0.96 -30.67 5.81
C GLN A 310 1.39 -30.46 4.35
N GLY A 311 1.36 -29.22 3.84
CA GLY A 311 1.73 -28.90 2.45
C GLY A 311 3.14 -29.34 2.06
N MET A 312 4.05 -29.50 3.02
CA MET A 312 5.42 -29.97 2.78
C MET A 312 5.51 -31.42 2.26
N LEU A 313 4.45 -32.22 2.41
CA LEU A 313 4.39 -33.61 1.93
C LEU A 313 4.34 -33.71 0.40
N ILE A 314 3.85 -32.66 -0.26
CA ILE A 314 3.75 -32.57 -1.72
C ILE A 314 4.73 -31.55 -2.30
N ALA A 315 5.76 -31.15 -1.54
CA ALA A 315 6.72 -30.14 -1.99
C ALA A 315 7.52 -30.62 -3.21
N ALA A 316 7.59 -29.76 -4.23
CA ALA A 316 8.30 -30.03 -5.47
C ALA A 316 9.81 -30.11 -5.28
N ARG A 317 10.43 -30.97 -6.09
CA ARG A 317 11.88 -31.20 -6.05
C ARG A 317 12.53 -31.03 -7.42
N ASP A 318 13.79 -30.63 -7.42
CA ASP A 318 14.64 -30.65 -8.60
C ASP A 318 15.14 -32.06 -8.91
N GLU A 319 15.89 -32.19 -10.00
CA GLU A 319 16.50 -33.45 -10.45
C GLU A 319 17.47 -34.07 -9.43
N ASN A 320 18.00 -33.27 -8.49
CA ASN A 320 18.88 -33.74 -7.42
C ASN A 320 18.11 -34.15 -6.16
N GLY A 321 16.78 -34.03 -6.17
CA GLY A 321 15.91 -34.32 -5.03
C GLY A 321 15.81 -33.17 -4.02
N GLU A 322 16.45 -32.03 -4.30
CA GLU A 322 16.40 -30.84 -3.46
C GLU A 322 15.09 -30.09 -3.68
N ARG A 323 14.58 -29.44 -2.63
CA ARG A 323 13.31 -28.72 -2.75
C ARG A 323 13.46 -27.49 -3.63
N LEU A 324 12.47 -27.28 -4.50
CA LEU A 324 12.33 -26.03 -5.23
C LEU A 324 12.11 -24.88 -4.24
N LYS A 325 12.75 -23.75 -4.54
CA LYS A 325 12.72 -22.54 -3.70
C LYS A 325 12.01 -21.42 -4.44
N GLY A 326 11.05 -20.79 -3.79
CA GLY A 326 10.22 -19.74 -4.41
C GLY A 326 10.98 -18.50 -4.90
N GLY A 327 12.20 -18.25 -4.39
CA GLY A 327 13.02 -17.10 -4.81
C GLY A 327 13.52 -17.12 -6.27
N ARG A 328 13.27 -18.19 -7.03
CA ARG A 328 13.57 -18.28 -8.47
C ARG A 328 12.37 -17.91 -9.37
N PHE A 329 11.20 -17.69 -8.79
CA PHE A 329 9.98 -17.36 -9.53
C PHE A 329 9.69 -15.86 -9.48
N PRO A 330 9.06 -15.25 -10.51
CA PRO A 330 8.64 -13.87 -10.44
C PRO A 330 7.74 -13.63 -9.23
N SER A 331 8.04 -12.56 -8.50
CA SER A 331 7.16 -12.04 -7.46
C SER A 331 6.22 -11.02 -8.08
N PHE A 332 5.04 -10.87 -7.47
CA PHE A 332 4.07 -9.88 -7.91
C PHE A 332 3.72 -8.93 -6.77
N GLU A 333 3.49 -7.68 -7.14
CA GLU A 333 3.05 -6.62 -6.25
C GLU A 333 1.66 -6.12 -6.67
N VAL A 334 0.83 -5.78 -5.69
CA VAL A 334 -0.45 -5.12 -5.97
C VAL A 334 -0.17 -3.63 -6.00
N HIS A 335 -0.35 -3.03 -7.17
CA HIS A 335 -0.19 -1.60 -7.42
C HIS A 335 -1.55 -0.92 -7.52
N HIS A 336 -1.66 0.29 -6.98
CA HIS A 336 -2.81 1.16 -7.20
C HIS A 336 -2.64 1.91 -8.53
N LYS A 337 -3.55 1.73 -9.48
CA LYS A 337 -3.56 2.48 -10.75
C LYS A 337 -3.69 3.97 -10.50
N ILE A 338 -4.53 4.36 -9.55
CA ILE A 338 -4.61 5.73 -9.05
C ILE A 338 -3.69 5.87 -7.84
N ALA A 339 -2.68 6.72 -7.94
CA ALA A 339 -1.78 7.01 -6.83
C ALA A 339 -2.55 7.42 -5.57
N VAL A 340 -2.31 6.74 -4.46
CA VAL A 340 -2.88 7.10 -3.15
C VAL A 340 -2.59 8.57 -2.81
N SER A 341 -1.39 9.06 -3.13
CA SER A 341 -0.99 10.45 -2.88
C SER A 341 -1.68 11.52 -3.72
N GLU A 342 -2.40 11.11 -4.76
CA GLU A 342 -3.04 12.02 -5.72
C GLU A 342 -4.56 11.83 -5.77
N SER A 343 -5.08 11.00 -4.88
CA SER A 343 -6.49 10.63 -4.86
C SER A 343 -7.39 11.77 -4.41
N GLY A 344 -6.86 12.96 -4.11
CA GLY A 344 -7.64 14.18 -3.88
C GLY A 344 -8.44 14.65 -5.10
N LYS A 345 -8.20 14.09 -6.30
CA LYS A 345 -9.10 14.22 -7.45
C LYS A 345 -10.38 13.39 -7.31
N LEU A 346 -10.34 12.31 -6.53
CA LEU A 346 -11.51 11.48 -6.29
C LEU A 346 -12.41 12.21 -5.31
N LEU A 347 -13.64 12.49 -5.74
CA LEU A 347 -14.68 12.98 -4.83
C LEU A 347 -14.96 12.00 -3.67
N CYS A 348 -14.53 10.74 -3.82
CA CYS A 348 -14.70 9.64 -2.87
C CYS A 348 -13.37 8.93 -2.63
N LEU A 349 -12.73 9.18 -1.46
CA LEU A 349 -11.45 8.54 -1.09
C LEU A 349 -11.47 7.01 -1.11
N PRO A 350 -12.55 6.31 -0.69
CA PRO A 350 -12.65 4.86 -0.80
C PRO A 350 -12.41 4.29 -2.19
N LYS A 351 -12.70 5.07 -3.26
CA LYS A 351 -12.53 4.62 -4.65
C LYS A 351 -11.10 4.17 -4.95
N VAL A 352 -10.10 4.65 -4.21
CA VAL A 352 -8.70 4.19 -4.37
C VAL A 352 -8.55 2.70 -4.12
N ASN A 353 -9.25 2.15 -3.12
CA ASN A 353 -9.13 0.74 -2.72
C ASN A 353 -10.11 -0.17 -3.46
N TYR A 354 -10.70 0.33 -4.53
CA TYR A 354 -11.62 -0.43 -5.35
C TYR A 354 -10.84 -1.39 -6.25
N ARG A 355 -11.40 -2.59 -6.49
CA ARG A 355 -10.76 -3.61 -7.33
C ARG A 355 -10.43 -3.10 -8.74
N SER A 356 -11.30 -2.25 -9.30
CA SER A 356 -11.07 -1.57 -10.58
C SER A 356 -9.83 -0.68 -10.60
N ASN A 357 -9.29 -0.29 -9.45
CA ASN A 357 -8.11 0.55 -9.29
C ASN A 357 -6.88 -0.22 -8.81
N PHE A 358 -6.98 -1.55 -8.67
CA PHE A 358 -5.83 -2.41 -8.43
C PHE A 358 -5.31 -3.01 -9.73
N LEU A 359 -4.01 -3.29 -9.73
CA LEU A 359 -3.28 -4.02 -10.75
C LEU A 359 -2.32 -4.98 -10.04
N LEU A 360 -2.31 -6.24 -10.44
CA LEU A 360 -1.24 -7.16 -10.04
C LEU A 360 -0.12 -7.09 -11.08
N VAL A 361 1.08 -6.66 -10.68
CA VAL A 361 2.19 -6.41 -11.59
C VAL A 361 3.44 -7.15 -11.14
N GLU A 362 4.23 -7.64 -12.09
CA GLU A 362 5.53 -8.26 -11.79
C GLU A 362 6.45 -7.25 -11.09
N SER A 363 7.16 -7.68 -10.04
CA SER A 363 7.88 -6.78 -9.12
C SER A 363 8.96 -5.93 -9.79
N ASN A 364 9.67 -6.44 -10.81
CA ASN A 364 10.67 -5.65 -11.52
C ASN A 364 9.99 -4.56 -12.35
N ILE A 365 8.90 -4.87 -13.05
CA ILE A 365 8.11 -3.85 -13.76
C ILE A 365 7.60 -2.80 -12.77
N HIS A 366 7.07 -3.23 -11.62
CA HIS A 366 6.59 -2.34 -10.57
C HIS A 366 7.65 -1.34 -10.11
N GLN A 367 8.83 -1.82 -9.76
CA GLN A 367 9.89 -1.00 -9.16
C GLN A 367 10.64 -0.16 -10.20
N ILE A 368 10.95 -0.74 -11.36
CA ILE A 368 11.85 -0.14 -12.35
C ILE A 368 11.10 0.71 -13.37
N VAL A 369 9.89 0.29 -13.75
CA VAL A 369 9.09 0.97 -14.78
C VAL A 369 8.10 1.92 -14.12
N LEU A 370 7.17 1.39 -13.33
CA LEU A 370 6.07 2.21 -12.77
C LEU A 370 6.60 3.25 -11.77
N HIS A 371 7.32 2.80 -10.75
CA HIS A 371 7.93 3.68 -9.75
C HIS A 371 9.26 4.31 -10.21
N GLY A 372 9.87 3.84 -11.29
CA GLY A 372 11.12 4.40 -11.80
C GLY A 372 11.00 5.84 -12.31
N TYR A 373 9.79 6.25 -12.70
CA TYR A 373 9.49 7.61 -13.21
C TYR A 373 8.86 8.53 -12.17
N ASP A 374 8.56 8.01 -10.98
CA ASP A 374 7.95 8.78 -9.91
C ASP A 374 8.87 9.93 -9.50
N LYS A 375 8.43 11.17 -9.73
CA LYS A 375 9.08 12.38 -9.22
C LYS A 375 8.13 13.09 -8.27
N LEU A 376 8.49 13.18 -7.01
CA LEU A 376 7.70 13.85 -6.00
C LEU A 376 8.02 15.34 -5.93
N VAL A 377 7.00 16.14 -5.61
CA VAL A 377 7.14 17.54 -5.20
C VAL A 377 6.40 17.75 -3.89
N VAL A 378 6.99 18.54 -3.00
CA VAL A 378 6.36 18.92 -1.73
C VAL A 378 5.78 20.33 -1.87
N GLN A 379 4.48 20.47 -1.65
CA GLN A 379 3.78 21.75 -1.63
C GLN A 379 2.94 21.86 -0.36
N ALA A 380 3.13 22.93 0.42
CA ALA A 380 2.41 23.18 1.67
C ALA A 380 2.40 21.98 2.66
N GLY A 381 3.51 21.23 2.72
CA GLY A 381 3.64 20.05 3.59
C GLY A 381 2.89 18.81 3.11
N LYS A 382 2.37 18.81 1.88
CA LYS A 382 1.76 17.65 1.22
C LYS A 382 2.62 17.21 0.04
N GLU A 383 2.66 15.91 -0.22
CA GLU A 383 3.44 15.30 -1.32
C GLU A 383 2.51 14.98 -2.49
N ALA A 384 2.88 15.39 -3.70
CA ALA A 384 2.23 14.98 -4.95
C ALA A 384 3.28 14.46 -5.94
N TYR A 385 2.88 13.59 -6.87
CA TYR A 385 3.74 13.33 -8.01
C TYR A 385 3.67 14.51 -8.99
N ARG A 386 4.82 14.82 -9.56
CA ARG A 386 5.01 15.75 -10.68
C ARG A 386 5.09 14.99 -12.00
N CYS A 387 5.61 13.76 -11.94
CA CYS A 387 5.81 12.86 -13.07
C CYS A 387 5.60 11.44 -12.56
N ARG A 388 4.85 10.63 -13.32
CA ARG A 388 4.56 9.22 -13.02
C ARG A 388 4.14 8.50 -14.31
N MET A 389 4.29 7.16 -14.33
CA MET A 389 3.67 6.30 -15.32
C MET A 389 2.20 6.03 -14.96
N GLU A 390 1.32 6.24 -15.94
CA GLU A 390 -0.12 6.02 -15.86
C GLU A 390 -0.53 4.92 -16.85
N PHE A 391 -1.64 4.26 -16.55
CA PHE A 391 -2.19 3.21 -17.42
C PHE A 391 -3.13 3.82 -18.44
N ILE A 392 -3.07 3.33 -19.68
CA ILE A 392 -4.00 3.73 -20.74
C ILE A 392 -5.30 2.94 -20.63
N ASP A 393 -5.21 1.64 -20.30
CA ASP A 393 -6.37 0.78 -20.10
C ASP A 393 -6.83 0.78 -18.63
N ASP A 394 -8.00 1.37 -18.39
CA ASP A 394 -8.65 1.42 -17.09
C ASP A 394 -9.06 0.03 -16.57
N HIS A 395 -9.13 -0.98 -17.44
CA HIS A 395 -9.47 -2.36 -17.08
C HIS A 395 -8.26 -3.26 -16.86
N LEU A 396 -7.03 -2.80 -17.09
CA LEU A 396 -5.83 -3.60 -16.84
C LEU A 396 -5.82 -4.08 -15.38
N ALA A 397 -5.70 -5.39 -15.18
CA ALA A 397 -5.78 -6.04 -13.87
C ALA A 397 -4.58 -6.93 -13.57
N PHE A 398 -3.84 -7.39 -14.59
CA PHE A 398 -2.61 -8.14 -14.45
C PHE A 398 -1.58 -7.73 -15.52
N MET A 399 -0.32 -7.56 -15.12
CA MET A 399 0.80 -7.20 -16.01
C MET A 399 2.05 -8.01 -15.64
N ALA A 400 2.41 -8.97 -16.49
CA ALA A 400 3.62 -9.77 -16.36
C ALA A 400 4.69 -9.44 -17.42
N GLY A 401 4.44 -8.47 -18.30
CA GLY A 401 5.35 -8.09 -19.37
C GLY A 401 4.94 -6.79 -20.07
N PHE A 402 5.76 -6.37 -21.04
CA PHE A 402 5.60 -5.12 -21.80
C PHE A 402 4.66 -5.23 -23.01
N THR A 403 4.19 -6.43 -23.36
CA THR A 403 3.34 -6.64 -24.53
C THR A 403 1.92 -7.03 -24.12
N PRO A 404 0.89 -6.72 -24.94
CA PRO A 404 -0.50 -7.02 -24.63
C PRO A 404 -0.80 -8.51 -24.36
N ASP A 405 -0.06 -9.44 -24.99
CA ASP A 405 -0.20 -10.88 -24.75
C ASP A 405 0.35 -11.33 -23.38
N LYS A 406 1.08 -10.46 -22.67
CA LYS A 406 1.55 -10.69 -21.29
C LYS A 406 0.74 -9.91 -20.25
N GLN A 407 -0.44 -9.44 -20.65
CA GLN A 407 -1.33 -8.61 -19.85
C GLN A 407 -2.74 -9.20 -19.86
N LEU A 408 -3.53 -8.82 -18.86
CA LEU A 408 -4.93 -9.20 -18.77
C LEU A 408 -5.76 -8.05 -18.23
N SER A 409 -6.84 -7.74 -18.96
CA SER A 409 -7.81 -6.71 -18.61
C SER A 409 -9.10 -7.34 -18.12
N VAL A 410 -9.62 -6.83 -17.00
CA VAL A 410 -10.83 -7.31 -16.34
C VAL A 410 -11.72 -6.12 -16.01
N ASN A 411 -12.95 -6.14 -16.53
CA ASN A 411 -13.93 -5.11 -16.23
C ASN A 411 -14.61 -5.38 -14.87
N TRP A 412 -14.02 -4.83 -13.80
CA TRP A 412 -14.54 -4.93 -12.44
C TRP A 412 -15.80 -4.07 -12.19
N SER A 413 -16.11 -3.12 -13.07
CA SER A 413 -17.21 -2.16 -12.86
C SER A 413 -18.59 -2.80 -13.02
N ASN A 414 -18.68 -3.96 -13.69
CA ASN A 414 -19.94 -4.67 -13.91
C ASN A 414 -20.37 -5.55 -12.73
N TYR A 415 -19.54 -5.68 -11.69
CA TYR A 415 -19.86 -6.52 -10.54
C TYR A 415 -20.83 -5.81 -9.60
N GLN A 416 -21.97 -6.44 -9.31
CA GLN A 416 -23.02 -5.84 -8.48
C GLN A 416 -22.55 -5.44 -7.07
N GLU A 417 -21.64 -6.23 -6.49
CA GLU A 417 -21.02 -5.92 -5.20
C GLU A 417 -20.32 -4.55 -5.21
N PHE A 418 -19.64 -4.24 -6.31
CA PHE A 418 -18.91 -3.00 -6.51
C PHE A 418 -19.86 -1.80 -6.60
N VAL A 419 -20.87 -1.90 -7.47
CA VAL A 419 -21.88 -0.85 -7.64
C VAL A 419 -22.61 -0.57 -6.31
N ARG A 420 -22.87 -1.62 -5.51
CA ARG A 420 -23.46 -1.48 -4.18
C ARG A 420 -22.52 -0.77 -3.21
N ARG A 421 -21.24 -1.14 -3.17
CA ARG A 421 -20.23 -0.51 -2.31
C ARG A 421 -20.06 0.96 -2.64
N GLU A 422 -19.93 1.29 -3.93
CA GLU A 422 -19.78 2.67 -4.41
C GLU A 422 -20.94 3.55 -3.96
N LYS A 423 -22.18 3.11 -4.21
CA LYS A 423 -23.38 3.84 -3.76
C LYS A 423 -23.47 4.02 -2.25
N GLU A 424 -22.89 3.11 -1.47
CA GLU A 424 -22.88 3.21 -0.01
C GLU A 424 -21.79 4.18 0.47
N ASP A 425 -20.59 4.09 -0.09
CA ASP A 425 -19.47 4.99 0.23
C ASP A 425 -19.82 6.45 -0.14
N GLU A 426 -20.55 6.66 -1.24
CA GLU A 426 -21.03 7.98 -1.69
C GLU A 426 -22.02 8.66 -0.72
N LYS A 427 -22.66 7.92 0.19
CA LYS A 427 -23.54 8.51 1.22
C LYS A 427 -22.76 9.17 2.35
N HIS A 428 -21.47 8.89 2.46
CA HIS A 428 -20.63 9.29 3.58
C HIS A 428 -19.54 10.31 3.18
N LEU A 429 -19.64 10.89 1.98
CA LEU A 429 -18.63 11.82 1.46
C LEU A 429 -18.47 13.03 2.38
N VAL A 430 -17.22 13.26 2.76
CA VAL A 430 -16.78 14.44 3.51
C VAL A 430 -15.41 14.84 2.99
N THR A 431 -15.10 16.14 3.00
CA THR A 431 -13.73 16.57 2.74
C THR A 431 -12.91 16.47 4.01
N TYR A 432 -11.64 16.08 3.87
CA TYR A 432 -10.73 16.03 5.00
C TYR A 432 -10.50 17.42 5.61
N GLU A 433 -10.45 18.46 4.77
CA GLU A 433 -10.22 19.84 5.23
C GLU A 433 -11.36 20.35 6.11
N ASP A 434 -12.62 20.09 5.74
CA ASP A 434 -13.78 20.47 6.57
C ASP A 434 -13.73 19.75 7.91
N CYS A 435 -13.48 18.44 7.90
CA CYS A 435 -13.37 17.65 9.12
C CYS A 435 -12.19 18.11 10.01
N LEU A 436 -11.08 18.53 9.39
CA LEU A 436 -9.92 19.04 10.12
C LEU A 436 -10.21 20.41 10.76
N ASN A 437 -10.96 21.27 10.09
CA ASN A 437 -11.37 22.56 10.63
C ASN A 437 -12.35 22.39 11.81
N ASP A 438 -13.34 21.52 11.68
CA ASP A 438 -14.22 21.12 12.77
C ASP A 438 -13.42 20.57 13.98
N LEU A 439 -12.41 19.73 13.73
CA LEU A 439 -11.55 19.18 14.78
C LEU A 439 -10.77 20.27 15.51
N LYS A 440 -10.21 21.24 14.78
CA LYS A 440 -9.47 22.37 15.36
C LYS A 440 -10.39 23.21 16.24
N GLU A 441 -11.59 23.54 15.75
CA GLU A 441 -12.58 24.31 16.53
C GLU A 441 -13.00 23.55 17.79
N ASN A 442 -13.32 22.27 17.67
CA ASN A 442 -13.67 21.42 18.81
C ASN A 442 -12.57 21.36 19.87
N ARG A 443 -11.30 21.28 19.45
CA ARG A 443 -10.14 21.30 20.37
C ARG A 443 -10.02 22.63 21.09
N VAL A 444 -10.19 23.75 20.39
CA VAL A 444 -10.21 25.09 21.00
C VAL A 444 -11.32 25.20 22.04
N ASN A 445 -12.53 24.76 21.69
CA ASN A 445 -13.68 24.79 22.60
C ASN A 445 -13.49 23.87 23.81
N TYR A 446 -12.92 22.68 23.62
CA TYR A 446 -12.59 21.76 24.70
C TYR A 446 -11.58 22.38 25.68
N LEU A 447 -10.52 23.01 25.18
CA LEU A 447 -9.54 23.72 26.01
C LEU A 447 -10.15 24.91 26.75
N ARG A 448 -11.00 25.70 26.08
CA ARG A 448 -11.72 26.81 26.71
C ARG A 448 -12.58 26.32 27.86
N ASN A 449 -13.41 25.29 27.65
CA ASN A 449 -14.28 24.74 28.68
C ASN A 449 -13.49 24.14 29.86
N ALA A 450 -12.37 23.45 29.58
CA ALA A 450 -11.47 22.96 30.62
C ALA A 450 -10.85 24.12 31.43
N THR A 451 -10.44 25.20 30.75
CA THR A 451 -9.86 26.38 31.41
C THR A 451 -10.90 27.15 32.22
N SER A 452 -12.12 27.32 31.69
CA SER A 452 -13.23 27.96 32.39
C SER A 452 -13.70 27.16 33.61
N SER A 453 -13.69 25.82 33.54
CA SER A 453 -13.93 24.96 34.70
C SER A 453 -12.86 25.14 35.78
N VAL A 454 -11.58 25.19 35.38
CA VAL A 454 -10.46 25.41 36.30
C VAL A 454 -10.52 26.82 36.92
N GLU A 455 -10.88 27.84 36.15
CA GLU A 455 -11.06 29.21 36.65
C GLU A 455 -12.25 29.31 37.60
N TYR A 456 -13.36 28.65 37.29
CA TYR A 456 -14.54 28.54 38.15
C TYR A 456 -14.23 27.81 39.45
N ASP A 457 -13.54 26.67 39.40
CA ASP A 457 -13.11 25.93 40.59
C ASP A 457 -12.11 26.74 41.42
N ALA A 458 -11.18 27.45 40.77
CA ALA A 458 -10.26 28.35 41.45
C ALA A 458 -10.99 29.53 42.10
N ASP A 459 -12.08 30.02 41.50
CA ASP A 459 -12.93 31.07 42.07
C ASP A 459 -13.82 30.56 43.20
N ILE A 460 -14.35 29.34 43.11
CA ILE A 460 -15.03 28.67 44.23
C ILE A 460 -14.06 28.44 45.38
N ILE A 461 -12.86 27.93 45.12
CA ILE A 461 -11.84 27.75 46.16
C ILE A 461 -11.45 29.10 46.77
N ALA A 462 -11.26 30.14 45.95
CA ALA A 462 -10.97 31.48 46.44
C ALA A 462 -12.13 32.10 47.22
N LYS A 463 -13.39 31.78 46.88
CA LYS A 463 -14.59 32.19 47.59
C LYS A 463 -14.74 31.44 48.91
N ASN A 464 -14.63 30.12 48.91
CA ASN A 464 -14.66 29.28 50.11
C ASN A 464 -13.52 29.63 51.08
N LEU A 465 -12.33 29.98 50.57
CA LEU A 465 -11.25 30.52 51.41
C LEU A 465 -11.62 31.90 51.96
N ARG A 466 -12.21 32.79 51.16
CA ARG A 466 -12.70 34.10 51.66
C ARG A 466 -13.75 33.92 52.77
N ASP A 467 -14.72 33.03 52.57
CA ASP A 467 -15.83 32.78 53.49
C ASP A 467 -15.36 32.07 54.78
N LYS A 468 -14.46 31.08 54.66
CA LYS A 468 -13.83 30.39 55.82
C LYS A 468 -12.96 31.33 56.67
N TYR A 469 -12.43 32.40 56.09
CA TYR A 469 -11.53 33.34 56.76
C TYR A 469 -12.11 34.75 56.93
N ALA A 470 -13.42 34.92 56.75
CA ALA A 470 -14.15 36.18 56.85
C ALA A 470 -14.15 36.80 58.27
N SER A 471 -13.70 36.08 59.30
CA SER A 471 -13.70 36.51 60.70
C SER A 471 -12.45 37.29 61.16
N GLY A 472 -11.59 37.85 60.28
CA GLY A 472 -10.57 38.78 60.78
C GLY A 472 -9.55 39.40 59.79
N LYS A 473 -9.60 40.73 59.70
CA LYS A 473 -8.60 41.77 59.30
C LYS A 473 -7.81 41.60 57.97
N VAL A 474 -8.25 42.39 56.98
CA VAL A 474 -7.62 43.15 55.86
C VAL A 474 -6.37 42.64 55.10
N ASN A 475 -5.47 41.83 55.66
CA ASN A 475 -4.23 41.44 54.94
C ASN A 475 -4.34 40.11 54.14
N LYS A 476 -5.57 39.62 53.90
CA LYS A 476 -5.83 38.22 53.50
C LYS A 476 -6.41 38.04 52.09
N ALA A 477 -7.02 39.08 51.49
CA ALA A 477 -7.45 39.05 50.09
C ALA A 477 -6.25 38.86 49.14
N ALA A 478 -5.13 39.54 49.42
CA ALA A 478 -3.87 39.36 48.70
C ALA A 478 -3.32 37.93 48.81
N LYS A 479 -3.52 37.26 49.95
CA LYS A 479 -3.08 35.87 50.16
C LYS A 479 -3.94 34.88 49.37
N ALA A 480 -5.25 35.06 49.33
CA ALA A 480 -6.16 34.27 48.48
C ALA A 480 -5.84 34.46 46.98
N GLN A 481 -5.56 35.68 46.55
CA GLN A 481 -5.19 36.00 45.18
C GLN A 481 -3.81 35.43 44.80
N LYS A 482 -2.85 35.40 45.75
CA LYS A 482 -1.54 34.76 45.60
C LYS A 482 -1.65 33.24 45.51
N VAL A 483 -2.56 32.61 46.27
CA VAL A 483 -2.86 31.17 46.18
C VAL A 483 -3.54 30.84 44.85
N LYS A 484 -4.53 31.63 44.39
CA LYS A 484 -5.14 31.49 43.06
C LYS A 484 -4.08 31.58 41.95
N LYS A 485 -3.19 32.57 42.02
CA LYS A 485 -2.10 32.77 41.05
C LYS A 485 -1.07 31.64 41.07
N ALA A 486 -0.76 31.09 42.25
CA ALA A 486 0.14 29.95 42.40
C ALA A 486 -0.48 28.63 41.88
N TYR A 487 -1.78 28.42 42.13
CA TYR A 487 -2.52 27.27 41.63
C TYR A 487 -2.62 27.29 40.09
N LEU A 488 -2.99 28.43 39.50
CA LEU A 488 -3.00 28.65 38.05
C LEU A 488 -1.60 28.49 37.42
N LYS A 489 -0.53 28.95 38.10
CA LYS A 489 0.85 28.76 37.62
C LYS A 489 1.30 27.30 37.65
N LYS A 490 0.87 26.53 38.66
CA LYS A 490 1.18 25.09 38.78
C LYS A 490 0.43 24.25 37.74
N LEU A 491 -0.72 24.73 37.25
CA LEU A 491 -1.50 24.11 36.19
C LEU A 491 -1.01 24.50 34.79
N LYS A 492 -0.61 25.76 34.55
CA LYS A 492 0.02 26.21 33.29
C LYS A 492 1.44 25.66 33.06
N GLY A 493 2.07 25.09 34.08
CA GLY A 493 3.37 24.39 33.98
C GLY A 493 3.25 22.90 33.64
N ARG A 494 2.05 22.40 33.34
CA ARG A 494 1.83 21.14 32.62
C ARG A 494 1.62 21.55 31.16
N ASP A 495 2.55 21.15 30.31
CA ASP A 495 2.78 21.71 28.97
C ASP A 495 1.52 22.04 28.15
N ILE A 496 1.48 23.27 27.64
CA ILE A 496 0.58 23.80 26.61
C ILE A 496 1.02 23.28 25.24
#